data_AF-A0A4P9VII2-F1
#
_entry.id   AF-A0A4P9VII2-F1
#
_cell.length_a   1.000
_cell.length_b   1.000
_cell.length_c   1.000
_cell.angle_alpha   90.00
_cell.angle_beta   90.00
_cell.angle_gamma   90.00
#
_symmetry.space_group_name_H-M   'P 1'
#
loop_
_entity.id
_entity.type
_entity.pdbx_description
1 polymer ?
#
loop_
_entity_poly.entity_id
_entity_poly.type
_entity_poly.pdbx_seq_one_letter_code
_entity_poly.pdbx_strand_id
1 'polypeptide(L)'
;MGKRIIVVHGRATKPKENEKYRLVYKALCHGLSRYSEEVAQAVISKVVPIELVYYGDVTNAIIWASHQRPKKKIVTDFLKRWEYSYEPNGRYDAAMESLFDIKQQSSDAYSHLKFQLNHFSNTSDSINFISHVVNLLGINDEIINAVMPDLGAYFRYRTIGSMIRHRLQEILVPALHKGDDICIIAHSLGCAVTYDVLWKLSRMSEYQALHDKKVNLFITVGSPLAEPAVAKQLYDVHEPDDGRYPKNISEWHNFSAADDYVARDLRHADYFYPMYQRQLVELIQDHIVYNFWVGEHGLNPHKFYGYLDNLSVTRIIAEWLMH
;
A
#
# COMPACT_ATOMS: atom_id res chain seq x y z
N MET A 1 -0.69 20.53 -16.93
CA MET A 1 -0.65 19.07 -16.88
C MET A 1 0.75 18.68 -16.45
N GLY A 2 0.89 18.05 -15.29
CA GLY A 2 2.18 17.55 -14.79
C GLY A 2 2.08 16.10 -14.38
N LYS A 3 3.22 15.43 -14.23
CA LYS A 3 3.29 14.10 -13.61
C LYS A 3 3.28 14.23 -12.08
N ARG A 4 2.71 13.25 -11.38
CA ARG A 4 2.80 13.14 -9.91
C ARG A 4 2.75 11.70 -9.43
N ILE A 5 3.43 11.45 -8.31
CA ILE A 5 3.38 10.15 -7.63
C ILE A 5 2.61 10.33 -6.33
N ILE A 6 1.51 9.60 -6.18
CA ILE A 6 0.72 9.55 -4.95
C ILE A 6 1.02 8.23 -4.24
N VAL A 7 1.49 8.31 -3.00
CA VAL A 7 1.85 7.13 -2.20
C VAL A 7 0.83 6.91 -1.09
N VAL A 8 0.20 5.74 -1.05
CA VAL A 8 -0.78 5.35 -0.04
C VAL A 8 -0.20 4.23 0.82
N HIS A 9 0.21 4.57 2.04
CA HIS A 9 0.78 3.57 2.95
C HIS A 9 -0.28 2.56 3.43
N GLY A 10 0.15 1.45 4.03
CA GLY A 10 -0.74 0.45 4.63
C GLY A 10 -1.00 0.61 6.12
N ARG A 11 -1.57 -0.45 6.70
CA ARG A 11 -1.96 -0.61 8.11
C ARG A 11 -0.77 -0.66 9.09
N ALA A 12 -1.03 -0.94 10.37
CA ALA A 12 -0.09 -0.99 11.50
C ALA A 12 0.38 0.38 12.00
N THR A 13 1.01 0.41 13.18
CA THR A 13 1.57 1.64 13.76
C THR A 13 2.51 2.33 12.77
N LYS A 14 2.50 3.66 12.75
CA LYS A 14 3.31 4.50 11.87
C LYS A 14 4.13 5.50 12.68
N PRO A 15 5.29 5.94 12.18
CA PRO A 15 5.90 7.15 12.69
C PRO A 15 5.05 8.36 12.29
N LYS A 16 5.39 9.54 12.81
CA LYS A 16 4.73 10.80 12.40
C LYS A 16 4.85 11.00 10.88
N GLU A 17 3.93 11.80 10.32
CA GLU A 17 3.82 12.02 8.88
C GLU A 17 5.12 12.44 8.21
N ASN A 18 5.84 13.41 8.79
CA ASN A 18 7.12 13.90 8.26
C ASN A 18 8.17 12.79 8.19
N GLU A 19 8.25 11.94 9.22
CA GLU A 19 9.15 10.80 9.25
C GLU A 19 8.70 9.71 8.27
N LYS A 20 7.39 9.43 8.17
CA LYS A 20 6.86 8.48 7.20
C LYS A 20 7.18 8.93 5.77
N TYR A 21 7.01 10.22 5.48
CA TYR A 21 7.37 10.82 4.20
C TYR A 21 8.86 10.68 3.92
N ARG A 22 9.73 11.02 4.89
CA ARG A 22 11.19 10.87 4.74
C ARG A 22 11.58 9.45 4.37
N LEU A 23 11.02 8.45 5.04
CA LEU A 23 11.31 7.03 4.78
C LEU A 23 10.81 6.56 3.41
N VAL A 24 9.59 6.98 3.02
CA VAL A 24 9.03 6.69 1.68
C VAL A 24 9.89 7.30 0.60
N TYR A 25 10.22 8.58 0.75
CA TYR A 25 11.04 9.34 -0.18
C TYR A 25 12.43 8.73 -0.32
N LYS A 26 13.12 8.43 0.80
CA LYS A 26 14.46 7.84 0.78
C LYS A 26 14.47 6.47 0.09
N ALA A 27 13.51 5.59 0.39
CA ALA A 27 13.42 4.27 -0.24
C ALA A 27 13.11 4.35 -1.75
N LEU A 28 12.13 5.16 -2.14
CA LEU A 28 11.74 5.29 -3.54
C LEU A 28 12.85 5.94 -4.38
N CYS A 29 13.47 7.03 -3.90
CA CYS A 29 14.54 7.69 -4.63
C CYS A 29 15.77 6.79 -4.79
N HIS A 30 16.11 5.99 -3.78
CA HIS A 30 17.20 5.02 -3.89
C HIS A 30 16.87 3.92 -4.91
N GLY A 31 15.67 3.35 -4.85
CA GLY A 31 15.22 2.35 -5.83
C GLY A 31 15.21 2.88 -7.27
N LEU A 32 14.79 4.14 -7.47
CA LEU A 32 14.83 4.82 -8.77
C LEU A 32 16.27 5.07 -9.23
N SER A 33 17.17 5.53 -8.35
CA SER A 33 18.56 5.84 -8.72
C SER A 33 19.35 4.60 -9.15
N ARG A 34 18.97 3.43 -8.64
CA ARG A 34 19.52 2.14 -9.09
C ARG A 34 19.09 1.75 -10.50
N TYR A 35 17.95 2.25 -10.97
CA TYR A 35 17.43 2.00 -12.31
C TYR A 35 17.90 3.07 -13.29
N SER A 36 17.71 4.35 -12.96
CA SER A 36 18.14 5.51 -13.74
C SER A 36 18.35 6.72 -12.84
N GLU A 37 19.59 7.23 -12.82
CA GLU A 37 19.94 8.43 -12.06
C GLU A 37 19.19 9.67 -12.56
N GLU A 38 19.02 9.82 -13.88
CA GLU A 38 18.26 10.91 -14.49
C GLU A 38 16.80 10.93 -14.02
N VAL A 39 16.14 9.77 -14.03
CA VAL A 39 14.75 9.63 -13.56
C VAL A 39 14.65 9.94 -12.07
N ALA A 40 15.60 9.47 -11.26
CA ALA A 40 15.66 9.81 -9.84
C ALA A 40 15.80 11.32 -9.62
N GLN A 41 16.60 12.02 -10.45
CA GLN A 41 16.76 13.46 -10.35
C GLN A 41 15.48 14.24 -10.63
N ALA A 42 14.59 13.77 -11.51
CA ALA A 42 13.28 14.42 -11.74
C ALA A 42 12.41 14.44 -10.46
N VAL A 43 12.48 13.36 -9.67
CA VAL A 43 11.81 13.27 -8.38
C VAL A 43 12.55 14.08 -7.31
N ILE A 44 13.88 13.98 -7.26
CA ILE A 44 14.71 14.66 -6.24
C ILE A 44 14.65 16.18 -6.36
N SER A 45 14.67 16.70 -7.58
CA SER A 45 14.52 18.13 -7.89
C SER A 45 13.08 18.64 -7.71
N LYS A 46 12.14 17.77 -7.31
CA LYS A 46 10.70 18.06 -7.14
C LYS A 46 10.00 18.51 -8.41
N VAL A 47 10.54 18.18 -9.59
CA VAL A 47 9.84 18.35 -10.87
C VAL A 47 8.62 17.44 -10.91
N VAL A 48 8.76 16.20 -10.43
CA VAL A 48 7.64 15.28 -10.18
C VAL A 48 7.43 15.17 -8.66
N PRO A 49 6.35 15.76 -8.10
CA PRO A 49 6.10 15.68 -6.66
C PRO A 49 5.72 14.25 -6.24
N ILE A 50 6.21 13.87 -5.05
CA ILE A 50 5.69 12.72 -4.30
C ILE A 50 4.73 13.27 -3.24
N GLU A 51 3.49 12.80 -3.24
CA GLU A 51 2.47 13.16 -2.26
C GLU A 51 2.13 11.92 -1.42
N LEU A 52 2.36 11.99 -0.10
CA LEU A 52 2.01 10.91 0.81
C LEU A 52 0.57 11.08 1.30
N VAL A 53 -0.27 10.10 1.01
CA VAL A 53 -1.57 9.95 1.68
C VAL A 53 -1.30 9.36 3.07
N TYR A 54 -1.11 10.24 4.04
CA TYR A 54 -0.84 9.83 5.42
C TYR A 54 -2.14 9.67 6.19
N TYR A 55 -2.38 8.48 6.74
CA TYR A 55 -3.46 8.19 7.71
C TYR A 55 -2.95 7.44 8.95
N GLY A 56 -1.65 7.56 9.24
CA GLY A 56 -0.97 6.87 10.33
C GLY A 56 -1.46 7.28 11.72
N ASP A 57 -1.85 8.53 11.90
CA ASP A 57 -2.52 9.03 13.11
C ASP A 57 -3.84 8.29 13.39
N VAL A 58 -4.64 8.00 12.35
CA VAL A 58 -5.88 7.21 12.49
C VAL A 58 -5.57 5.78 12.89
N THR A 59 -4.64 5.11 12.20
CA THR A 59 -4.29 3.72 12.51
C THR A 59 -3.68 3.60 13.90
N ASN A 60 -2.80 4.53 14.30
CA ASN A 60 -2.20 4.55 15.63
C ASN A 60 -3.27 4.78 16.71
N ALA A 61 -4.22 5.69 16.47
CA ALA A 61 -5.35 5.90 17.37
C ALA A 61 -6.23 4.66 17.52
N ILE A 62 -6.50 3.93 16.42
CA ILE A 62 -7.28 2.68 16.45
C ILE A 62 -6.56 1.62 17.27
N ILE A 63 -5.27 1.40 16.99
CA ILE A 63 -4.45 0.41 17.69
C ILE A 63 -4.37 0.78 19.18
N TRP A 64 -4.10 2.04 19.51
CA TRP A 64 -4.09 2.50 20.90
C TRP A 64 -5.45 2.27 21.59
N ALA A 65 -6.55 2.66 20.96
CA ALA A 65 -7.88 2.53 21.52
C ALA A 65 -8.28 1.06 21.70
N SER A 66 -7.89 0.15 20.78
CA SER A 66 -8.18 -1.28 20.92
C SER A 66 -7.53 -1.91 22.15
N HIS A 67 -6.45 -1.32 22.68
CA HIS A 67 -5.83 -1.76 23.93
C HIS A 67 -6.48 -1.15 25.19
N GLN A 68 -7.39 -0.17 25.06
CA GLN A 68 -7.92 0.59 26.22
C GLN A 68 -9.46 0.66 26.35
N ARG A 69 -10.25 0.91 25.29
CA ARG A 69 -11.72 1.16 25.34
C ARG A 69 -12.44 0.92 23.97
N PRO A 70 -13.78 0.75 23.89
CA PRO A 70 -14.44 0.26 22.67
C PRO A 70 -14.29 1.17 21.43
N LYS A 71 -13.91 0.54 20.31
CA LYS A 71 -13.50 1.06 18.98
C LYS A 71 -14.44 2.08 18.29
N LYS A 72 -15.64 2.36 18.81
CA LYS A 72 -16.73 3.10 18.12
C LYS A 72 -16.64 4.64 18.16
N LYS A 73 -15.64 5.25 18.82
CA LYS A 73 -15.59 6.71 19.04
C LYS A 73 -14.37 7.43 18.43
N ILE A 74 -13.68 6.82 17.47
CA ILE A 74 -12.57 7.49 16.78
C ILE A 74 -13.16 8.38 15.68
N VAL A 75 -13.19 9.67 15.96
CA VAL A 75 -13.63 10.76 15.08
C VAL A 75 -12.56 11.86 15.09
N THR A 76 -12.67 12.88 14.22
CA THR A 76 -11.67 13.96 14.11
C THR A 76 -11.29 14.58 15.46
N ASP A 77 -12.29 14.84 16.32
CA ASP A 77 -12.03 15.41 17.64
C ASP A 77 -11.34 14.44 18.60
N PHE A 78 -11.44 13.13 18.38
CA PHE A 78 -10.69 12.15 19.16
C PHE A 78 -9.20 12.29 18.88
N LEU A 79 -8.84 12.41 17.59
CA LEU A 79 -7.44 12.55 17.16
C LEU A 79 -6.76 13.81 17.74
N LYS A 80 -7.54 14.87 18.00
CA LYS A 80 -7.08 16.12 18.61
C LYS A 80 -6.96 16.05 20.14
N ARG A 81 -7.76 15.20 20.80
CA ARG A 81 -7.94 15.19 22.26
C ARG A 81 -7.06 14.16 22.98
N TRP A 82 -6.66 13.10 22.29
CA TRP A 82 -5.98 11.97 22.91
C TRP A 82 -4.57 11.81 22.37
N GLU A 83 -3.61 11.61 23.27
CA GLU A 83 -2.25 11.24 22.92
C GLU A 83 -2.13 9.72 22.76
N TYR A 84 -1.60 9.30 21.63
CA TYR A 84 -1.29 7.91 21.32
C TYR A 84 0.10 7.83 20.70
N SER A 85 0.76 6.68 20.87
CA SER A 85 2.16 6.51 20.49
C SER A 85 2.34 6.45 18.97
N TYR A 86 3.46 7.00 18.53
CA TYR A 86 3.98 6.86 17.18
C TYR A 86 5.25 6.02 17.24
N GLU A 87 5.59 5.39 16.13
CA GLU A 87 6.92 4.79 16.01
C GLU A 87 7.99 5.91 16.08
N PRO A 88 9.08 5.71 16.83
CA PRO A 88 10.11 6.73 16.99
C PRO A 88 10.80 7.05 15.67
N ASN A 89 11.20 8.31 15.51
CA ASN A 89 12.00 8.73 14.37
C ASN A 89 13.32 7.95 14.33
N GLY A 90 13.77 7.60 13.14
CA GLY A 90 15.02 6.86 12.93
C GLY A 90 14.96 5.38 13.27
N ARG A 91 13.82 4.85 13.78
CA ARG A 91 13.63 3.40 14.04
C ARG A 91 14.01 2.50 12.86
N TYR A 92 13.87 3.01 11.65
CA TYR A 92 14.05 2.25 10.42
C TYR A 92 15.35 2.56 9.66
N ASP A 93 16.20 3.45 10.18
CA ASP A 93 17.37 3.91 9.43
C ASP A 93 18.39 2.78 9.21
N ALA A 94 18.75 2.01 10.24
CA ALA A 94 19.70 0.90 10.11
C ALA A 94 19.20 -0.21 9.17
N ALA A 95 17.90 -0.54 9.25
CA ALA A 95 17.27 -1.51 8.35
C ALA A 95 17.25 -1.01 6.89
N MET A 96 17.07 0.29 6.70
CA MET A 96 17.07 0.92 5.38
C MET A 96 18.47 1.02 4.78
N GLU A 97 19.50 1.28 5.59
CA GLU A 97 20.90 1.20 5.15
C GLU A 97 21.26 -0.22 4.70
N SER A 98 20.88 -1.22 5.51
CA SER A 98 21.07 -2.64 5.15
C SER A 98 20.36 -3.03 3.85
N LEU A 99 19.16 -2.48 3.61
CA LEU A 99 18.43 -2.68 2.36
C LEU A 99 19.18 -2.06 1.18
N PHE A 100 19.75 -0.85 1.35
CA PHE A 100 20.43 -0.13 0.27
C PHE A 100 21.74 -0.78 -0.16
N ASP A 101 22.37 -1.52 0.75
CA ASP A 101 23.57 -2.31 0.44
C ASP A 101 23.28 -3.55 -0.43
N ILE A 102 22.00 -3.92 -0.64
CA ILE A 102 21.62 -5.08 -1.46
C ILE A 102 21.80 -4.80 -2.95
N LYS A 103 22.90 -5.33 -3.51
CA LYS A 103 23.25 -5.14 -4.94
C LYS A 103 22.41 -5.98 -5.90
N GLN A 104 22.10 -7.23 -5.53
CA GLN A 104 21.36 -8.17 -6.37
C GLN A 104 20.05 -8.57 -5.69
N GLN A 105 18.93 -8.44 -6.41
CA GLN A 105 17.59 -8.80 -5.93
C GLN A 105 17.05 -10.06 -6.64
N SER A 106 17.85 -11.12 -6.67
CA SER A 106 17.50 -12.42 -7.26
C SER A 106 16.96 -13.41 -6.22
N SER A 107 16.32 -14.49 -6.69
CA SER A 107 15.88 -15.61 -5.84
C SER A 107 17.04 -16.21 -5.03
N ASP A 108 18.22 -16.35 -5.66
CA ASP A 108 19.39 -16.95 -5.01
C ASP A 108 19.94 -16.05 -3.92
N ALA A 109 20.06 -14.74 -4.18
CA ALA A 109 20.47 -13.76 -3.19
C ALA A 109 19.49 -13.73 -2.01
N TYR A 110 18.18 -13.81 -2.29
CA TYR A 110 17.15 -13.85 -1.27
C TYR A 110 17.21 -15.12 -0.41
N SER A 111 17.40 -16.27 -1.04
CA SER A 111 17.56 -17.56 -0.36
C SER A 111 18.81 -17.58 0.51
N HIS A 112 19.91 -16.98 0.03
CA HIS A 112 21.14 -16.83 0.81
C HIS A 112 20.93 -15.95 2.05
N LEU A 113 20.27 -14.80 1.89
CA LEU A 113 19.92 -13.93 3.02
C LEU A 113 19.07 -14.68 4.05
N LYS A 114 18.03 -15.39 3.61
CA LYS A 114 17.16 -16.20 4.48
C LYS A 114 17.95 -17.27 5.24
N PHE A 115 18.88 -17.94 4.57
CA PHE A 115 19.77 -18.93 5.19
C PHE A 115 20.67 -18.29 6.26
N GLN A 116 21.31 -17.16 5.95
CA GLN A 116 22.16 -16.44 6.90
C GLN A 116 21.38 -16.04 8.16
N LEU A 117 20.21 -15.42 8.00
CA LEU A 117 19.39 -14.97 9.14
C LEU A 117 18.98 -16.14 10.04
N ASN A 118 18.57 -17.27 9.46
CA ASN A 118 18.21 -18.46 10.22
C ASN A 118 19.40 -19.09 10.98
N HIS A 119 20.63 -18.95 10.46
CA HIS A 119 21.83 -19.49 11.10
C HIS A 119 22.30 -18.64 12.29
N PHE A 120 22.08 -17.33 12.24
CA PHE A 120 22.41 -16.41 13.35
C PHE A 120 21.33 -16.39 14.45
N SER A 121 20.09 -16.77 14.15
CA SER A 121 19.00 -16.83 15.13
C SER A 121 18.87 -18.24 15.75
N ASN A 122 19.32 -18.43 17.00
CA ASN A 122 18.91 -19.58 17.81
C ASN A 122 17.42 -19.43 18.22
N THR A 123 16.52 -19.80 17.31
CA THR A 123 15.07 -20.07 17.48
C THR A 123 14.12 -18.97 18.01
N SER A 124 12.99 -18.82 17.28
CA SER A 124 11.62 -18.38 17.68
C SER A 124 11.07 -17.01 17.24
N ASP A 125 11.88 -16.04 16.82
CA ASP A 125 11.33 -14.69 16.52
C ASP A 125 10.79 -14.49 15.09
N SER A 126 11.32 -15.21 14.10
CA SER A 126 10.79 -15.18 12.72
C SER A 126 9.39 -15.80 12.60
N ILE A 127 9.02 -16.67 13.55
CA ILE A 127 7.70 -17.33 13.62
C ILE A 127 6.62 -16.36 14.12
N ASN A 128 6.96 -15.38 14.97
CA ASN A 128 5.99 -14.44 15.55
C ASN A 128 5.47 -13.39 14.55
N PHE A 129 6.27 -12.96 13.58
CA PHE A 129 5.77 -12.08 12.52
C PHE A 129 4.85 -12.82 11.54
N ILE A 130 5.21 -14.08 11.22
CA ILE A 130 4.43 -14.97 10.37
C ILE A 130 3.08 -15.30 11.04
N SER A 131 3.03 -15.53 12.36
CA SER A 131 1.77 -15.88 13.06
C SER A 131 0.74 -14.74 13.09
N HIS A 132 1.16 -13.46 13.17
CA HIS A 132 0.24 -12.32 13.12
C HIS A 132 -0.35 -12.05 11.72
N VAL A 133 0.27 -12.59 10.68
CA VAL A 133 -0.15 -12.40 9.28
C VAL A 133 -0.90 -13.63 8.74
N VAL A 134 -0.58 -14.84 9.20
CA VAL A 134 -1.13 -16.12 8.71
C VAL A 134 -2.56 -16.41 9.19
N ASN A 135 -3.05 -15.80 10.28
CA ASN A 135 -4.40 -16.05 10.81
C ASN A 135 -5.57 -15.50 9.94
N LEU A 136 -5.37 -15.20 8.66
CA LEU A 136 -6.35 -14.54 7.79
C LEU A 136 -7.01 -15.43 6.75
N LEU A 137 -6.44 -16.60 6.43
CA LEU A 137 -7.04 -17.49 5.43
C LEU A 137 -8.16 -18.32 6.09
N GLY A 138 -9.42 -17.95 5.82
CA GLY A 138 -10.60 -18.75 6.15
C GLY A 138 -11.24 -18.53 7.53
N ILE A 139 -10.98 -17.41 8.19
CA ILE A 139 -11.49 -17.16 9.55
C ILE A 139 -12.62 -16.10 9.58
N ASN A 140 -13.67 -16.36 10.37
CA ASN A 140 -14.81 -15.47 10.63
C ASN A 140 -14.39 -14.05 11.06
N ASP A 141 -15.24 -13.06 10.72
CA ASP A 141 -15.05 -11.61 10.94
C ASP A 141 -14.60 -11.23 12.36
N GLU A 142 -14.97 -12.00 13.39
CA GLU A 142 -14.60 -11.71 14.78
C GLU A 142 -13.09 -11.86 15.06
N ILE A 143 -12.41 -12.80 14.38
CA ILE A 143 -10.98 -13.07 14.58
C ILE A 143 -10.11 -12.07 13.80
N ILE A 144 -10.55 -11.66 12.60
CA ILE A 144 -9.93 -10.54 11.86
C ILE A 144 -9.89 -9.28 12.75
N ASN A 145 -10.93 -9.03 13.55
CA ASN A 145 -11.01 -7.89 14.44
C ASN A 145 -10.16 -8.00 15.71
N ALA A 146 -9.88 -9.23 16.17
CA ALA A 146 -8.99 -9.49 17.30
C ALA A 146 -7.51 -9.34 16.90
N VAL A 147 -7.17 -9.74 15.66
CA VAL A 147 -5.78 -9.77 15.16
C VAL A 147 -5.41 -8.47 14.40
N MET A 148 -6.36 -7.82 13.73
CA MET A 148 -6.14 -6.61 12.91
C MET A 148 -7.23 -5.54 13.13
N PRO A 149 -7.15 -4.79 14.24
CA PRO A 149 -8.19 -3.84 14.62
C PRO A 149 -8.37 -2.69 13.62
N ASP A 150 -7.32 -2.32 12.89
CA ASP A 150 -7.30 -1.25 11.89
C ASP A 150 -8.00 -1.64 10.58
N LEU A 151 -7.72 -2.84 10.06
CA LEU A 151 -8.41 -3.40 8.89
C LEU A 151 -9.91 -3.55 9.16
N GLY A 152 -10.27 -4.16 10.30
CA GLY A 152 -11.66 -4.29 10.70
C GLY A 152 -12.35 -2.94 10.93
N ALA A 153 -11.63 -1.95 11.47
CA ALA A 153 -12.17 -0.62 11.68
C ALA A 153 -12.46 0.13 10.38
N TYR A 154 -11.59 0.00 9.37
CA TYR A 154 -11.77 0.61 8.06
C TYR A 154 -13.09 0.18 7.40
N PHE A 155 -13.34 -1.14 7.34
CA PHE A 155 -14.52 -1.69 6.69
C PHE A 155 -15.80 -1.56 7.53
N ARG A 156 -15.70 -1.74 8.87
CA ARG A 156 -16.89 -1.74 9.74
C ARG A 156 -17.38 -0.34 10.11
N TYR A 157 -16.48 0.62 10.31
CA TYR A 157 -16.86 1.94 10.81
C TYR A 157 -16.82 2.98 9.69
N ARG A 158 -18.01 3.32 9.19
CA ARG A 158 -18.19 4.30 8.09
C ARG A 158 -17.43 5.61 8.32
N THR A 159 -17.40 6.13 9.55
CA THR A 159 -16.68 7.37 9.89
C THR A 159 -15.17 7.23 9.71
N ILE A 160 -14.59 6.12 10.15
CA ILE A 160 -13.16 5.83 10.01
C ILE A 160 -12.81 5.61 8.54
N GLY A 161 -13.56 4.76 7.85
CA GLY A 161 -13.36 4.51 6.42
C GLY A 161 -13.45 5.80 5.60
N SER A 162 -14.44 6.65 5.90
CA SER A 162 -14.59 7.96 5.24
C SER A 162 -13.42 8.89 5.54
N MET A 163 -12.97 8.96 6.79
CA MET A 163 -11.84 9.80 7.19
C MET A 163 -10.54 9.39 6.49
N ILE A 164 -10.29 8.08 6.35
CA ILE A 164 -9.10 7.56 5.65
C ILE A 164 -9.19 7.83 4.14
N ARG A 165 -10.31 7.48 3.50
CA ARG A 165 -10.50 7.72 2.06
C ARG A 165 -10.46 9.20 1.69
N HIS A 166 -10.97 10.07 2.57
CA HIS A 166 -10.93 11.52 2.33
C HIS A 166 -9.50 12.03 2.10
N ARG A 167 -8.51 11.50 2.80
CA ARG A 167 -7.10 11.92 2.65
C ARG A 167 -6.54 11.64 1.27
N LEU A 168 -6.92 10.51 0.66
CA LEU A 168 -6.58 10.25 -0.74
C LEU A 168 -7.37 11.17 -1.67
N GLN A 169 -8.67 11.38 -1.40
CA GLN A 169 -9.50 12.26 -2.23
C GLN A 169 -9.01 13.71 -2.25
N GLU A 170 -8.51 14.25 -1.14
CA GLU A 170 -7.96 15.61 -1.04
C GLU A 170 -6.78 15.85 -2.00
N ILE A 171 -5.99 14.80 -2.28
CA ILE A 171 -4.86 14.86 -3.21
C ILE A 171 -5.31 14.50 -4.64
N LEU A 172 -6.06 13.41 -4.78
CA LEU A 172 -6.38 12.81 -6.07
C LEU A 172 -7.40 13.62 -6.88
N VAL A 173 -8.44 14.17 -6.24
CA VAL A 173 -9.51 14.89 -6.96
C VAL A 173 -8.99 16.15 -7.66
N PRO A 174 -8.22 17.04 -7.00
CA PRO A 174 -7.63 18.19 -7.67
C PRO A 174 -6.67 17.80 -8.81
N ALA A 175 -5.92 16.71 -8.66
CA ALA A 175 -5.01 16.22 -9.70
C ALA A 175 -5.78 15.75 -10.96
N LEU A 176 -6.84 14.96 -10.78
CA LEU A 176 -7.70 14.50 -11.88
C LEU A 176 -8.39 15.68 -12.60
N HIS A 177 -8.84 16.70 -11.86
CA HIS A 177 -9.40 17.91 -12.46
C HIS A 177 -8.39 18.69 -13.30
N LYS A 178 -7.12 18.75 -12.88
CA LYS A 178 -6.02 19.37 -13.65
C LYS A 178 -5.62 18.54 -14.88
N GLY A 179 -6.12 17.31 -14.98
CA GLY A 179 -5.74 16.35 -16.02
C GLY A 179 -4.31 15.86 -15.87
N ASP A 180 -3.76 15.89 -14.65
CA ASP A 180 -2.39 15.43 -14.40
C ASP A 180 -2.21 13.96 -14.75
N ASP A 181 -0.97 13.60 -15.07
CA ASP A 181 -0.57 12.22 -15.28
C ASP A 181 -0.18 11.62 -13.92
N ILE A 182 -0.90 10.59 -13.49
CA ILE A 182 -0.92 10.15 -12.08
C ILE A 182 -0.45 8.71 -11.97
N CYS A 183 0.61 8.51 -11.19
CA CYS A 183 1.00 7.21 -10.65
C CYS A 183 0.55 7.10 -9.18
N ILE A 184 -0.22 6.07 -8.84
CA ILE A 184 -0.57 5.74 -7.45
C ILE A 184 0.16 4.48 -7.03
N ILE A 185 0.92 4.54 -5.93
CA ILE A 185 1.56 3.38 -5.29
C ILE A 185 0.85 3.10 -3.96
N ALA A 186 0.11 2.00 -3.89
CA ALA A 186 -0.66 1.62 -2.71
C ALA A 186 -0.11 0.36 -2.04
N HIS A 187 -0.03 0.35 -0.71
CA HIS A 187 0.49 -0.79 0.06
C HIS A 187 -0.53 -1.37 1.02
N SER A 188 -0.68 -2.71 1.03
CA SER A 188 -1.50 -3.43 2.03
C SER A 188 -2.93 -2.85 2.12
N LEU A 189 -3.39 -2.39 3.30
CA LEU A 189 -4.68 -1.69 3.46
C LEU A 189 -4.84 -0.50 2.50
N GLY A 190 -3.76 0.19 2.16
CA GLY A 190 -3.76 1.28 1.20
C GLY A 190 -4.31 0.86 -0.17
N CYS A 191 -4.13 -0.41 -0.57
CA CYS A 191 -4.70 -0.93 -1.81
C CYS A 191 -6.23 -0.93 -1.79
N ALA A 192 -6.85 -1.38 -0.69
CA ALA A 192 -8.30 -1.32 -0.51
C ALA A 192 -8.81 0.13 -0.45
N VAL A 193 -8.09 1.00 0.27
CA VAL A 193 -8.41 2.43 0.34
C VAL A 193 -8.42 3.06 -1.05
N THR A 194 -7.36 2.83 -1.83
CA THR A 194 -7.26 3.36 -3.20
C THR A 194 -8.34 2.79 -4.10
N TYR A 195 -8.58 1.47 -4.04
CA TYR A 195 -9.60 0.81 -4.86
C TYR A 195 -11.00 1.39 -4.60
N ASP A 196 -11.41 1.51 -3.33
CA ASP A 196 -12.72 2.08 -2.96
C ASP A 196 -12.85 3.55 -3.40
N VAL A 197 -11.78 4.34 -3.32
CA VAL A 197 -11.78 5.73 -3.81
C VAL A 197 -11.91 5.77 -5.32
N LEU A 198 -11.15 4.97 -6.05
CA LEU A 198 -11.23 4.92 -7.52
C LEU A 198 -12.62 4.47 -7.98
N TRP A 199 -13.19 3.45 -7.32
CA TRP A 199 -14.56 3.01 -7.57
C TRP A 199 -15.55 4.16 -7.35
N LYS A 200 -15.48 4.82 -6.18
CA LYS A 200 -16.36 5.94 -5.83
C LYS A 200 -16.27 7.08 -6.86
N LEU A 201 -15.06 7.49 -7.23
CA LEU A 201 -14.84 8.60 -8.17
C LEU A 201 -15.29 8.29 -9.61
N SER A 202 -15.37 7.02 -10.00
CA SER A 202 -15.80 6.62 -11.35
C SER A 202 -17.25 6.14 -11.45
N ARG A 203 -17.93 6.00 -10.30
CA ARG A 203 -19.29 5.41 -10.24
C ARG A 203 -20.34 6.30 -9.63
N MET A 204 -19.99 7.05 -8.58
CA MET A 204 -21.00 7.84 -7.87
C MET A 204 -21.31 9.13 -8.64
N SER A 205 -22.60 9.50 -8.67
CA SER A 205 -23.10 10.64 -9.44
C SER A 205 -22.51 11.98 -8.99
N GLU A 206 -22.17 12.13 -7.70
CA GLU A 206 -21.53 13.36 -7.21
C GLU A 206 -20.13 13.60 -7.80
N TYR A 207 -19.51 12.60 -8.43
CA TYR A 207 -18.23 12.71 -9.13
C TYR A 207 -18.36 12.59 -10.66
N GLN A 208 -19.55 12.84 -11.22
CA GLN A 208 -19.79 12.73 -12.68
C GLN A 208 -18.75 13.48 -13.52
N ALA A 209 -18.28 14.64 -13.07
CA ALA A 209 -17.24 15.43 -13.74
C ALA A 209 -15.86 14.73 -13.83
N LEU A 210 -15.66 13.64 -13.09
CA LEU A 210 -14.42 12.85 -13.04
C LEU A 210 -14.56 11.47 -13.70
N HIS A 211 -15.75 11.07 -14.17
CA HIS A 211 -15.98 9.71 -14.71
C HIS A 211 -15.08 9.39 -15.91
N ASP A 212 -14.72 10.39 -16.71
CA ASP A 212 -13.83 10.24 -17.87
C ASP A 212 -12.34 10.50 -17.53
N LYS A 213 -12.01 10.75 -16.26
CA LYS A 213 -10.63 10.97 -15.80
C LYS A 213 -10.07 9.66 -15.27
N LYS A 214 -8.81 9.36 -15.60
CA LYS A 214 -8.13 8.13 -15.19
C LYS A 214 -6.86 8.41 -14.41
N VAL A 215 -6.48 7.47 -13.56
CA VAL A 215 -5.09 7.34 -13.10
C VAL A 215 -4.34 6.50 -14.13
N ASN A 216 -3.17 6.98 -14.53
CA ASN A 216 -2.40 6.38 -15.61
C ASN A 216 -1.76 5.07 -15.18
N LEU A 217 -1.18 5.07 -13.98
CA LEU A 217 -0.49 3.91 -13.43
C LEU A 217 -0.93 3.64 -11.99
N PHE A 218 -1.52 2.47 -11.75
CA PHE A 218 -1.86 1.98 -10.43
C PHE A 218 -0.94 0.83 -10.04
N ILE A 219 -0.08 1.06 -9.07
CA ILE A 219 0.81 0.06 -8.50
C ILE A 219 0.26 -0.39 -7.15
N THR A 220 0.03 -1.69 -6.98
CA THR A 220 -0.30 -2.29 -5.70
C THR A 220 0.84 -3.17 -5.21
N VAL A 221 1.26 -3.01 -3.95
CA VAL A 221 2.35 -3.79 -3.34
C VAL A 221 1.87 -4.46 -2.05
N GLY A 222 2.15 -5.76 -1.88
CA GLY A 222 1.66 -6.53 -0.72
C GLY A 222 0.14 -6.45 -0.58
N SER A 223 -0.56 -6.55 -1.70
CA SER A 223 -1.98 -6.21 -1.84
C SER A 223 -2.91 -7.37 -1.46
N PRO A 224 -3.86 -7.19 -0.54
CA PRO A 224 -4.84 -8.22 -0.20
C PRO A 224 -6.11 -8.15 -1.07
N LEU A 225 -6.16 -7.33 -2.14
CA LEU A 225 -7.41 -7.05 -2.87
C LEU A 225 -8.09 -8.30 -3.46
N ALA A 226 -7.31 -9.28 -3.91
CA ALA A 226 -7.85 -10.54 -4.45
C ALA A 226 -8.12 -11.60 -3.37
N GLU A 227 -7.85 -11.30 -2.09
CA GLU A 227 -8.17 -12.22 -0.99
C GLU A 227 -9.69 -12.20 -0.73
N PRO A 228 -10.39 -13.35 -0.78
CA PRO A 228 -11.85 -13.37 -0.70
C PRO A 228 -12.45 -12.66 0.52
N ALA A 229 -11.79 -12.72 1.68
CA ALA A 229 -12.26 -12.04 2.89
C ALA A 229 -12.21 -10.51 2.78
N VAL A 230 -11.23 -9.97 2.05
CA VAL A 230 -11.10 -8.53 1.80
C VAL A 230 -11.98 -8.10 0.64
N ALA A 231 -11.99 -8.86 -0.46
CA ALA A 231 -12.76 -8.54 -1.64
C ALA A 231 -14.28 -8.46 -1.35
N LYS A 232 -14.77 -9.24 -0.38
CA LYS A 232 -16.16 -9.19 0.10
C LYS A 232 -16.52 -7.93 0.89
N GLN A 233 -15.55 -7.09 1.24
CA GLN A 233 -15.75 -5.87 2.03
C GLN A 233 -15.55 -4.58 1.20
N LEU A 234 -15.11 -4.71 -0.05
CA LEU A 234 -14.94 -3.60 -0.97
C LEU A 234 -16.30 -2.99 -1.38
N TYR A 235 -16.27 -1.73 -1.79
CA TYR A 235 -17.49 -0.96 -2.07
C TYR A 235 -18.32 -1.50 -3.23
N ASP A 236 -17.67 -2.18 -4.15
CA ASP A 236 -18.26 -2.72 -5.36
C ASP A 236 -19.03 -4.03 -5.17
N VAL A 237 -18.81 -4.76 -4.07
CA VAL A 237 -19.25 -6.16 -3.91
C VAL A 237 -20.77 -6.35 -4.02
N HIS A 238 -21.54 -5.35 -3.62
CA HIS A 238 -23.02 -5.39 -3.62
C HIS A 238 -23.64 -4.66 -4.80
N GLU A 239 -22.82 -4.13 -5.70
CA GLU A 239 -23.27 -3.44 -6.89
C GLU A 239 -23.68 -4.45 -7.97
N PRO A 240 -24.64 -4.08 -8.84
CA PRO A 240 -24.92 -4.88 -10.02
C PRO A 240 -23.67 -5.03 -10.88
N ASP A 241 -23.67 -6.03 -11.76
CA ASP A 241 -22.50 -6.38 -12.55
C ASP A 241 -21.91 -5.19 -13.31
N ASP A 242 -22.74 -4.33 -13.90
CA ASP A 242 -22.30 -3.14 -14.61
C ASP A 242 -21.68 -2.08 -13.70
N GLY A 243 -21.99 -2.06 -12.40
CA GLY A 243 -21.49 -1.17 -11.34
C GLY A 243 -20.23 -1.65 -10.61
N ARG A 244 -19.88 -2.94 -10.73
CA ARG A 244 -18.92 -3.64 -9.87
C ARG A 244 -17.43 -3.25 -9.94
N TYR A 245 -16.99 -2.34 -10.80
CA TYR A 245 -15.53 -2.08 -10.90
C TYR A 245 -15.21 -0.60 -11.11
N PRO A 246 -14.08 -0.08 -10.60
CA PRO A 246 -13.60 1.23 -11.01
C PRO A 246 -13.38 1.26 -12.53
N LYS A 247 -13.64 2.42 -13.15
CA LYS A 247 -13.48 2.65 -14.61
C LYS A 247 -12.34 3.61 -14.94
N ASN A 248 -11.65 4.08 -13.91
CA ASN A 248 -10.69 5.17 -13.96
C ASN A 248 -9.25 4.73 -13.73
N ILE A 249 -8.90 3.51 -14.16
CA ILE A 249 -7.55 2.96 -14.10
C ILE A 249 -7.13 2.66 -15.54
N SER A 250 -6.01 3.22 -16.00
CA SER A 250 -5.43 2.86 -17.30
C SER A 250 -4.63 1.56 -17.18
N GLU A 251 -3.52 1.58 -16.45
CA GLU A 251 -2.66 0.41 -16.24
C GLU A 251 -2.60 0.03 -14.76
N TRP A 252 -2.65 -1.28 -14.46
CA TRP A 252 -2.54 -1.81 -13.10
C TRP A 252 -1.41 -2.84 -13.01
N HIS A 253 -0.39 -2.56 -12.21
CA HIS A 253 0.66 -3.50 -11.85
C HIS A 253 0.55 -3.91 -10.38
N ASN A 254 0.40 -5.21 -10.13
CA ASN A 254 0.40 -5.77 -8.78
C ASN A 254 1.71 -6.50 -8.50
N PHE A 255 2.33 -6.20 -7.35
CA PHE A 255 3.59 -6.80 -6.91
C PHE A 255 3.40 -7.52 -5.58
N SER A 256 3.67 -8.82 -5.60
CA SER A 256 3.61 -9.69 -4.41
C SER A 256 5.00 -10.25 -4.12
N ALA A 257 5.52 -10.04 -2.91
CA ALA A 257 6.78 -10.66 -2.53
C ALA A 257 6.60 -12.17 -2.29
N ALA A 258 7.57 -12.97 -2.73
CA ALA A 258 7.49 -14.43 -2.74
C ALA A 258 7.24 -15.07 -1.36
N ASP A 259 7.62 -14.41 -0.25
CA ASP A 259 7.39 -14.86 1.13
C ASP A 259 6.38 -13.97 1.89
N ASP A 260 5.67 -13.08 1.20
CA ASP A 260 4.64 -12.21 1.80
C ASP A 260 3.29 -12.93 1.90
N TYR A 261 3.04 -13.60 3.02
CA TYR A 261 1.82 -14.37 3.26
C TYR A 261 0.49 -13.60 3.07
N VAL A 262 0.48 -12.27 3.08
CA VAL A 262 -0.74 -11.49 2.80
C VAL A 262 -1.11 -11.54 1.32
N ALA A 263 -0.10 -11.53 0.44
CA ALA A 263 -0.27 -11.30 -0.99
C ALA A 263 0.24 -12.46 -1.86
N ARG A 264 0.96 -13.40 -1.25
CA ARG A 264 1.50 -14.60 -1.90
C ARG A 264 0.34 -15.47 -2.40
N ASP A 265 0.44 -15.88 -3.65
CA ASP A 265 -0.55 -16.68 -4.39
C ASP A 265 -1.87 -15.96 -4.75
N LEU A 266 -1.99 -14.66 -4.44
CA LEU A 266 -3.07 -13.83 -4.95
C LEU A 266 -2.75 -13.35 -6.36
N ARG A 267 -3.57 -13.75 -7.33
CA ARG A 267 -3.48 -13.31 -8.73
C ARG A 267 -4.55 -12.28 -9.02
N HIS A 268 -4.18 -11.01 -8.99
CA HIS A 268 -5.10 -9.90 -9.22
C HIS A 268 -5.56 -9.88 -10.67
N ALA A 269 -4.70 -10.24 -11.61
CA ALA A 269 -5.06 -10.35 -13.03
C ALA A 269 -6.19 -11.37 -13.25
N ASP A 270 -6.17 -12.50 -12.54
CA ASP A 270 -7.22 -13.53 -12.62
C ASP A 270 -8.52 -13.05 -11.95
N TYR A 271 -8.43 -12.51 -10.72
CA TYR A 271 -9.60 -12.08 -9.96
C TYR A 271 -10.32 -10.88 -10.62
N PHE A 272 -9.55 -9.91 -11.13
CA PHE A 272 -10.07 -8.70 -11.77
C PHE A 272 -10.11 -8.80 -13.30
N TYR A 273 -9.93 -9.99 -13.88
CA TYR A 273 -10.05 -10.24 -15.32
C TYR A 273 -11.33 -9.66 -15.97
N PRO A 274 -12.51 -9.67 -15.30
CA PRO A 274 -13.70 -9.04 -15.86
C PRO A 274 -13.55 -7.53 -16.17
N MET A 275 -12.65 -6.81 -15.50
CA MET A 275 -12.34 -5.41 -15.82
C MET A 275 -11.72 -5.27 -17.20
N TYR A 276 -10.76 -6.14 -17.53
CA TYR A 276 -10.11 -6.17 -18.83
C TYR A 276 -11.10 -6.56 -19.95
N GLN A 277 -11.91 -7.61 -19.71
CA GLN A 277 -12.93 -8.03 -20.68
C GLN A 277 -13.94 -6.93 -21.03
N ARG A 278 -14.21 -6.04 -20.06
CA ARG A 278 -15.14 -4.91 -20.20
C ARG A 278 -14.46 -3.61 -20.61
N GLN A 279 -13.17 -3.65 -20.95
CA GLN A 279 -12.38 -2.49 -21.37
C GLN A 279 -12.37 -1.36 -20.33
N LEU A 280 -12.48 -1.70 -19.04
CA LEU A 280 -12.43 -0.74 -17.93
C LEU A 280 -11.00 -0.39 -17.53
N VAL A 281 -10.05 -1.24 -17.92
CA VAL A 281 -8.62 -1.13 -17.69
C VAL A 281 -7.90 -1.71 -18.91
N GLU A 282 -6.76 -1.15 -19.27
CA GLU A 282 -5.97 -1.56 -20.44
C GLU A 282 -5.11 -2.79 -20.11
N LEU A 283 -4.57 -2.83 -18.88
CA LEU A 283 -3.69 -3.90 -18.40
C LEU A 283 -3.88 -4.16 -16.90
N ILE A 284 -3.91 -5.44 -16.52
CA ILE A 284 -3.63 -5.87 -15.15
C ILE A 284 -2.51 -6.90 -15.21
N GLN A 285 -1.38 -6.62 -14.58
CA GLN A 285 -0.21 -7.50 -14.58
C GLN A 285 0.29 -7.79 -13.17
N ASP A 286 0.39 -9.08 -12.85
CA ASP A 286 0.97 -9.57 -11.60
C ASP A 286 2.48 -9.81 -11.74
N HIS A 287 3.23 -9.40 -10.73
CA HIS A 287 4.68 -9.52 -10.63
C HIS A 287 5.05 -10.16 -9.29
N ILE A 288 5.88 -11.21 -9.34
CA ILE A 288 6.47 -11.78 -8.13
C ILE A 288 7.85 -11.15 -7.92
N VAL A 289 8.10 -10.66 -6.70
CA VAL A 289 9.37 -10.02 -6.32
C VAL A 289 9.96 -10.64 -5.06
N TYR A 290 11.21 -10.29 -4.76
CA TYR A 290 11.86 -10.61 -3.48
C TYR A 290 12.08 -9.32 -2.70
N ASN A 291 11.49 -9.24 -1.51
CA ASN A 291 11.58 -8.07 -0.65
C ASN A 291 12.61 -8.31 0.46
N PHE A 292 13.76 -7.65 0.32
CA PHE A 292 14.96 -7.84 1.16
C PHE A 292 14.92 -7.04 2.48
N TRP A 293 13.77 -6.52 2.89
CA TRP A 293 13.68 -5.79 4.15
C TRP A 293 13.95 -6.70 5.35
N VAL A 294 14.96 -6.36 6.15
CA VAL A 294 15.27 -6.99 7.44
C VAL A 294 15.06 -5.97 8.54
N GLY A 295 14.10 -6.23 9.44
CA GLY A 295 13.84 -5.39 10.61
C GLY A 295 14.43 -5.97 11.89
N GLU A 296 14.07 -5.38 13.03
CA GLU A 296 14.49 -5.83 14.37
C GLU A 296 14.17 -7.30 14.66
N HIS A 297 13.11 -7.84 14.04
CA HIS A 297 12.65 -9.23 14.20
C HIS A 297 13.03 -10.14 13.02
N GLY A 298 13.99 -9.72 12.20
CA GLY A 298 14.43 -10.46 11.01
C GLY A 298 13.70 -10.08 9.73
N LEU A 299 13.67 -11.03 8.78
CA LEU A 299 13.16 -10.82 7.43
C LEU A 299 11.65 -10.49 7.45
N ASN A 300 11.29 -9.39 6.79
CA ASN A 300 9.90 -8.95 6.67
C ASN A 300 9.57 -8.60 5.20
N PRO A 301 9.15 -9.60 4.41
CA PRO A 301 8.86 -9.41 2.98
C PRO A 301 7.62 -8.55 2.71
N HIS A 302 6.79 -8.27 3.73
CA HIS A 302 5.62 -7.40 3.60
C HIS A 302 5.96 -5.92 3.80
N LYS A 303 7.19 -5.58 4.23
CA LYS A 303 7.52 -4.20 4.58
C LYS A 303 7.52 -3.29 3.35
N PHE A 304 6.76 -2.20 3.44
CA PHE A 304 6.56 -1.27 2.34
C PHE A 304 7.84 -0.71 1.71
N TYR A 305 8.84 -0.34 2.52
CA TYR A 305 10.06 0.30 2.02
C TYR A 305 10.89 -0.62 1.13
N GLY A 306 10.88 -1.93 1.40
CA GLY A 306 11.56 -2.90 0.54
C GLY A 306 10.87 -3.11 -0.82
N TYR A 307 9.57 -2.83 -0.92
CA TYR A 307 8.89 -2.76 -2.22
C TYR A 307 9.28 -1.48 -2.98
N LEU A 308 9.39 -0.34 -2.30
CA LEU A 308 9.78 0.94 -2.93
C LEU A 308 11.22 0.94 -3.44
N ASP A 309 12.11 0.15 -2.81
CA ASP A 309 13.48 -0.05 -3.26
C ASP A 309 13.62 -1.17 -4.32
N ASN A 310 12.56 -1.94 -4.57
CA ASN A 310 12.64 -3.11 -5.44
C ASN A 310 12.80 -2.70 -6.92
N LEU A 311 13.79 -3.29 -7.60
CA LEU A 311 14.13 -2.94 -8.99
C LEU A 311 12.99 -3.19 -9.98
N SER A 312 12.13 -4.19 -9.75
CA SER A 312 10.99 -4.45 -10.63
C SER A 312 9.90 -3.39 -10.46
N VAL A 313 9.68 -2.93 -9.23
CA VAL A 313 8.73 -1.85 -8.92
C VAL A 313 9.24 -0.53 -9.48
N THR A 314 10.51 -0.19 -9.22
CA THR A 314 11.10 1.08 -9.63
C THR A 314 11.28 1.18 -11.15
N ARG A 315 11.50 0.05 -11.83
CA ARG A 315 11.48 -0.01 -13.30
C ARG A 315 10.14 0.46 -13.87
N ILE A 316 9.01 -0.07 -13.40
CA ILE A 316 7.68 0.33 -13.90
C ILE A 316 7.42 1.82 -13.64
N ILE A 317 7.82 2.34 -12.47
CA ILE A 317 7.69 3.76 -12.15
C ILE A 317 8.57 4.60 -13.08
N ALA A 318 9.81 4.17 -13.33
CA ALA A 318 10.75 4.88 -14.17
C ALA A 318 10.33 4.89 -15.65
N GLU A 319 9.84 3.77 -16.17
CA GLU A 319 9.25 3.67 -17.51
C GLU A 319 8.11 4.69 -17.66
N TRP A 320 7.18 4.73 -16.70
CA TRP A 320 6.10 5.73 -16.70
C TRP A 320 6.62 7.18 -16.59
N LEU A 321 7.69 7.44 -15.84
CA LEU A 321 8.27 8.79 -15.73
C LEU A 321 8.90 9.28 -17.04
N MET A 322 9.38 8.38 -17.90
CA MET A 322 10.04 8.70 -19.16
C MET A 322 9.08 8.95 -20.33
N HIS A 323 7.83 8.46 -20.24
CA HIS A 323 6.79 8.62 -21.27
C HIS A 323 5.94 9.86 -21.05
#